data_AF-A0A940TVB2-F1
#
_entry.id   AF-A0A940TVB2-F1
#
_cell.length_a   1.000
_cell.length_b   1.000
_cell.length_c   1.000
_cell.angle_alpha   90.00
_cell.angle_beta   90.00
_cell.angle_gamma   90.00
#
_symmetry.space_group_name_H-M   'P 1'
#
loop_
_entity.id
_entity.type
_entity.pdbx_description
1 polymer ?
#
loop_
_entity_poly.entity_id
_entity_poly.type
_entity_poly.pdbx_seq_one_letter_code
_entity_poly.pdbx_strand_id
1 'polypeptide(L)'
;MTFARSEGLIPAPESAHAIRASIDEALDAKAKGEKRVILFNLSGHGILDLSAYQAYMAGMLQDYDYPKEAIEAAMATLPQVNVPA
;
A
#
# COMPACT_ATOMS: atom_id res chain seq x y z
N MET A 1 4.24 -10.66 1.10
CA MET A 1 4.00 -12.12 0.99
C MET A 1 3.92 -12.84 2.33
N THR A 2 4.74 -12.50 3.33
CA THR A 2 4.72 -13.15 4.68
C THR A 2 3.31 -13.25 5.28
N PHE A 3 2.61 -12.12 5.42
CA PHE A 3 1.27 -12.06 6.02
C PHE A 3 0.26 -12.98 5.32
N ALA A 4 0.18 -12.93 3.98
CA ALA A 4 -0.76 -13.78 3.24
C ALA A 4 -0.48 -15.28 3.40
N ARG A 5 0.80 -15.67 3.54
CA ARG A 5 1.18 -17.07 3.80
C ARG A 5 0.88 -17.51 5.23
N SER A 6 0.93 -16.60 6.19
CA SER A 6 0.66 -16.87 7.60
C SER A 6 -0.84 -16.85 7.94
N GLU A 7 -1.57 -15.86 7.42
CA GLU A 7 -2.96 -15.57 7.81
C GLU A 7 -3.99 -16.02 6.77
N GLY A 8 -3.55 -16.45 5.57
CA GLY A 8 -4.45 -16.90 4.50
C GLY A 8 -5.24 -15.77 3.81
N LEU A 9 -4.90 -14.51 4.08
CA LEU A 9 -5.60 -13.34 3.53
C LEU A 9 -4.64 -12.51 2.66
N ILE A 10 -5.04 -12.23 1.41
CA ILE A 10 -4.27 -11.39 0.49
C ILE A 10 -4.66 -9.92 0.76
N PRO A 11 -3.79 -9.10 1.38
CA PRO A 11 -4.08 -7.68 1.61
C PRO A 11 -4.04 -6.92 0.29
N ALA A 12 -4.67 -5.76 0.22
CA ALA A 12 -4.42 -4.78 -0.84
C ALA A 12 -2.95 -4.28 -0.75
N PRO A 13 -2.31 -3.88 -1.87
CA PRO A 13 -0.96 -3.32 -1.88
C PRO A 13 -0.77 -2.15 -0.90
N GLU A 14 -1.76 -1.28 -0.76
CA GLU A 14 -1.78 -0.15 0.18
C GLU A 14 -1.77 -0.68 1.63
N SER A 15 -2.66 -1.63 1.94
CA SER A 15 -2.74 -2.26 3.26
C SER A 15 -1.44 -2.99 3.66
N ALA A 16 -0.66 -3.46 2.69
CA ALA A 16 0.62 -4.13 2.94
C ALA A 16 1.65 -3.21 3.64
N HIS A 17 1.53 -1.90 3.51
CA HIS A 17 2.38 -0.94 4.22
C HIS A 17 2.10 -0.93 5.73
N ALA A 18 0.82 -0.94 6.13
CA ALA A 18 0.42 -1.03 7.53
C ALA A 18 0.85 -2.37 8.15
N ILE A 19 0.70 -3.46 7.40
CA ILE A 19 1.18 -4.79 7.80
C ILE A 19 2.69 -4.78 8.01
N ARG A 20 3.46 -4.16 7.09
CA ARG A 20 4.91 -4.07 7.22
C ARG A 20 5.32 -3.36 8.50
N ALA A 21 4.75 -2.18 8.77
CA ALA A 21 5.01 -1.45 10.01
C ALA A 21 4.65 -2.27 11.25
N SER A 22 3.54 -3.01 11.21
CA SER A 22 3.12 -3.88 12.31
C SER A 22 4.08 -5.04 12.57
N ILE A 23 4.64 -5.62 11.52
CA ILE A 23 5.69 -6.65 11.63
C ILE A 23 6.95 -6.07 12.25
N ASP A 24 7.36 -4.88 11.81
CA ASP A 24 8.54 -4.20 12.34
C ASP A 24 8.38 -3.91 13.85
N GLU A 25 7.21 -3.42 14.28
CA GLU A 25 6.86 -3.23 15.69
C GLU A 25 6.86 -4.54 16.50
N ALA A 26 6.37 -5.63 15.92
CA ALA A 26 6.39 -6.94 16.57
C ALA A 26 7.82 -7.48 16.73
N LEU A 27 8.70 -7.25 15.77
CA LEU A 27 10.11 -7.64 15.83
C LEU A 27 10.87 -6.81 16.87
N ASP A 28 10.59 -5.51 16.97
CA ASP A 28 11.13 -4.64 18.02
C ASP A 28 10.71 -5.10 19.43
N ALA A 29 9.41 -5.36 19.64
CA ALA A 29 8.91 -5.88 20.91
C ALA A 29 9.57 -7.22 21.29
N LYS A 30 9.75 -8.12 20.31
CA LYS A 30 10.45 -9.39 20.49
C LYS A 30 11.91 -9.17 20.91
N ALA A 31 12.63 -8.24 20.28
CA ALA A 31 14.02 -7.93 20.63
C ALA A 31 14.16 -7.36 22.05
N LYS A 32 13.17 -6.60 22.51
CA LYS A 32 13.09 -6.02 23.86
C LYS A 32 12.53 -6.99 24.92
N GLY A 33 12.00 -8.14 24.51
CA GLY A 33 11.39 -9.13 25.41
C GLY A 33 10.07 -8.65 26.03
N GLU A 34 9.37 -7.70 25.40
CA GLU A 34 8.13 -7.13 25.91
C GLU A 34 6.90 -7.68 25.20
N LYS A 35 5.78 -7.73 25.93
CA LYS A 35 4.47 -7.99 25.33
C LYS A 35 3.92 -6.68 24.79
N ARG A 36 3.62 -6.64 23.49
CA ARG A 36 3.03 -5.47 22.82
C ARG A 36 1.73 -5.88 22.11
N VAL A 37 0.69 -5.07 22.26
CA VAL A 37 -0.55 -5.19 21.47
C VAL A 37 -0.44 -4.21 20.32
N ILE A 38 -0.58 -4.71 19.09
CA ILE A 38 -0.46 -3.92 17.87
C ILE A 38 -1.80 -4.00 17.13
N LEU A 39 -2.44 -2.85 16.96
CA LEU A 39 -3.63 -2.70 16.13
C LEU A 39 -3.20 -2.02 14.83
N PHE A 40 -3.60 -2.59 13.70
CA PHE A 40 -3.41 -1.97 12.40
C PHE A 40 -4.68 -2.08 11.56
N ASN A 41 -4.83 -1.16 10.62
CA ASN A 41 -5.97 -1.15 9.72
C ASN A 41 -5.67 -1.97 8.45
N LEU A 42 -6.39 -3.06 8.25
CA LEU A 42 -6.44 -3.76 6.96
C LEU A 42 -7.51 -3.09 6.10
N SER A 43 -7.14 -2.01 5.40
CA SER A 43 -8.08 -1.17 4.67
C SER A 43 -8.76 -1.82 3.46
N GLY A 44 -8.21 -2.93 2.95
CA GLY A 44 -8.75 -3.61 1.77
C GLY A 44 -8.07 -4.94 1.47
N HIS A 45 -8.75 -5.75 0.65
CA HIS A 45 -8.27 -7.03 0.12
C HIS A 45 -7.61 -6.87 -1.25
N GLY A 46 -6.63 -7.71 -1.58
CA GLY A 46 -5.85 -7.63 -2.83
C GLY A 46 -6.39 -8.45 -3.99
N ILE A 47 -7.65 -8.92 -3.95
CA ILE A 47 -8.23 -9.78 -4.99
C ILE A 47 -8.19 -9.11 -6.38
N LEU A 48 -8.42 -7.79 -6.44
CA LEU A 48 -8.39 -7.04 -7.70
C LEU A 48 -6.97 -6.61 -8.10
N ASP A 49 -5.99 -6.77 -7.21
CA ASP A 49 -4.59 -6.36 -7.40
C ASP A 49 -3.66 -7.54 -7.71
N LEU A 50 -4.22 -8.72 -7.99
CA LEU A 50 -3.44 -9.94 -8.24
C LEU A 50 -2.47 -9.78 -9.43
N SER A 51 -2.85 -9.04 -10.46
CA SER A 51 -1.97 -8.74 -11.60
C SER A 51 -0.77 -7.89 -11.18
N ALA A 52 -0.97 -6.88 -10.33
CA ALA A 52 0.10 -6.06 -9.79
C ALA A 52 1.03 -6.88 -8.90
N TYR A 53 0.49 -7.73 -8.02
CA TYR A 53 1.28 -8.66 -7.23
C TYR A 53 2.11 -9.62 -8.09
N GLN A 54 1.52 -10.18 -9.14
CA GLN A 54 2.23 -11.05 -10.08
C GLN A 54 3.37 -10.29 -10.79
N ALA A 55 3.10 -9.09 -11.30
CA ALA A 55 4.10 -8.26 -11.96
C ALA A 55 5.27 -7.93 -11.01
N TYR A 56 4.97 -7.56 -9.77
CA TYR A 56 5.99 -7.30 -8.75
C TYR A 56 6.85 -8.54 -8.48
N MET A 57 6.21 -9.70 -8.26
CA MET A 57 6.91 -10.95 -7.99
C MET A 57 7.76 -11.44 -9.18
N ALA A 58 7.33 -11.13 -10.40
CA ALA A 58 8.06 -11.46 -11.61
C ALA A 58 9.15 -10.43 -11.97
N GLY A 59 9.32 -9.36 -11.18
CA GLY A 59 10.25 -8.27 -11.49
C GLY A 59 9.85 -7.45 -12.73
N MET A 60 8.57 -7.52 -13.13
CA MET A 60 8.03 -6.83 -14.30
C MET A 60 7.23 -5.57 -13.93
N LEU A 61 7.06 -5.28 -12.64
CA LEU A 61 6.37 -4.06 -12.21
C LEU A 61 7.24 -2.86 -12.56
N GLN A 62 6.71 -1.99 -13.43
CA GLN A 62 7.39 -0.77 -13.84
C GLN A 62 7.03 0.36 -12.89
N ASP A 63 8.04 1.06 -12.40
CA ASP A 63 7.86 2.36 -11.76
C ASP A 63 7.67 3.40 -12.88
N TYR A 64 6.41 3.78 -13.10
CA TYR A 64 6.05 4.73 -14.14
C TYR A 64 6.00 6.13 -13.55
N ASP A 65 7.03 6.92 -13.85
CA ASP A 65 7.05 8.34 -13.55
C ASP A 65 6.15 9.08 -14.55
N TYR A 66 5.03 9.63 -14.04
CA TYR A 66 4.03 10.26 -14.90
C TYR A 66 4.56 11.64 -15.38
N PRO A 67 4.59 11.91 -16.70
CA PRO A 67 5.26 13.09 -17.23
C PRO A 67 4.58 14.39 -16.79
N LYS A 68 5.40 15.37 -16.38
CA LYS A 68 4.97 16.67 -15.87
C LYS A 68 4.08 17.40 -16.88
N GLU A 69 4.40 17.30 -18.16
CA GLU A 69 3.66 17.93 -19.25
C GLU A 69 2.23 17.39 -19.35
N ALA A 70 2.02 16.11 -19.11
CA ALA A 70 0.69 15.50 -19.12
C ALA A 70 -0.14 15.93 -17.89
N ILE A 71 0.52 16.12 -16.73
CA ILE A 71 -0.13 16.68 -15.54
C ILE A 71 -0.59 18.11 -15.84
N GLU A 72 0.29 18.96 -16.35
CA GLU A 72 -0.02 20.35 -16.70
C GLU A 72 -1.17 20.45 -17.72
N ALA A 73 -1.16 19.59 -18.73
CA ALA A 73 -2.23 19.51 -19.71
C ALA A 73 -3.59 19.10 -19.09
N ALA A 74 -3.60 18.09 -18.21
CA ALA A 74 -4.82 17.67 -17.51
C ALA A 74 -5.37 18.79 -16.62
N MET A 75 -4.49 19.45 -15.85
CA MET A 75 -4.85 20.57 -14.96
C MET A 75 -5.47 21.74 -15.70
N ALA A 76 -5.03 22.03 -16.93
CA ALA A 76 -5.58 23.11 -17.75
C ALA A 76 -7.06 22.89 -18.14
N THR A 77 -7.55 21.65 -18.09
CA THR A 77 -8.93 21.28 -18.46
C THR A 77 -9.88 21.18 -17.26
N LEU A 78 -9.36 21.28 -16.04
CA LEU A 78 -10.19 21.12 -14.84
C LEU A 78 -11.16 22.31 -14.67
N PRO A 79 -12.42 22.05 -14.30
CA PRO A 79 -13.36 23.12 -14.01
C PRO A 79 -12.92 23.90 -12.77
N GLN A 80 -13.03 25.22 -12.84
CA GLN A 80 -12.82 26.07 -11.67
C GLN A 80 -14.05 25.96 -10.75
N VAL A 81 -13.86 25.42 -9.56
CA VAL A 81 -14.92 25.23 -8.57
C VAL A 81 -14.72 26.22 -7.44
N ASN A 82 -15.67 27.14 -7.25
CA ASN A 82 -15.66 28.04 -6.10
C ASN A 82 -16.16 27.28 -4.87
N VAL A 83 -15.26 26.96 -3.94
CA VAL A 83 -15.64 26.41 -2.63
C VAL A 83 -15.92 27.60 -1.70
N PRO A 84 -17.14 27.74 -1.15
CA PRO A 84 -17.43 28.80 -0.18
C PRO A 84 -16.61 28.58 1.10
N ALA A 85 -16.15 29.69 1.68
CA ALA A 85 -15.34 29.74 2.90
C ALA A 85 -16.11 29.31 4.15
#